data_AF-A0A6P3FJ17-F1
#
_entry.id   AF-A0A6P3FJ17-F1
#
_cell.length_a   1.000
_cell.length_b   1.000
_cell.length_c   1.000
_cell.angle_alpha   90.00
_cell.angle_beta   90.00
_cell.angle_gamma   90.00
#
_symmetry.space_group_name_H-M   'P 1'
#
loop_
_entity.id
_entity.type
_entity.pdbx_description
1 polymer ?
#
loop_
_entity_poly.entity_id
_entity_poly.type
_entity_poly.pdbx_seq_one_letter_code
_entity_poly.pdbx_strand_id
1 'polypeptide(L)'
;MRNNTVTTFILLGLTDDQQLQVLIFVFFFLTYMLSVTGNLTIITLILVDSHLKTAMYYFLKHFAFLEISFTSACIPRYLYNIATNDKMITYNACVSQVFFTDLFAVTEFFLLAAMSYDRYVAICKPLHYVTVMSSTVCRRLIFCCWVAGLCIIIPPLSLGLNLEFCDSNVIDHFICDASPLLKISCSYTWFMEQTVVICAVLTLIMTLLCVALSYIYIIKTILGFSSLQQKKKAFSTCSSHMIVVSISYGSCIFIYIKPSAKESVAINKGVTVLTTSIAPMLNPFIYSLRNKQVKQALKDSIKRISLFLEK
;
A
#
# COMPACT_ATOMS: atom_id res chain seq x y z
N MET A 1 -15.85 -38.77 -12.66
CA MET A 1 -15.54 -37.34 -12.48
C MET A 1 -14.03 -37.23 -12.35
N ARG A 2 -13.37 -36.57 -13.30
CA ARG A 2 -11.91 -36.54 -13.41
C ARG A 2 -11.40 -35.44 -12.47
N ASN A 3 -10.84 -35.83 -11.33
CA ASN A 3 -10.31 -34.91 -10.33
C ASN A 3 -8.96 -34.36 -10.83
N ASN A 4 -9.01 -33.44 -11.80
CA ASN A 4 -7.82 -32.73 -12.27
C ASN A 4 -7.60 -31.54 -11.32
N THR A 5 -6.84 -31.75 -10.24
CA THR A 5 -6.32 -30.65 -9.42
C THR A 5 -5.54 -29.68 -10.32
N VAL A 6 -6.07 -28.47 -10.52
CA VAL A 6 -5.40 -27.41 -11.27
C VAL A 6 -4.14 -27.00 -10.50
N THR A 7 -2.97 -27.31 -11.04
CA THR A 7 -1.67 -27.00 -10.42
C THR A 7 -1.11 -25.66 -10.86
N THR A 8 -1.60 -25.12 -11.99
CA THR A 8 -1.10 -23.90 -12.63
C THR A 8 -2.24 -23.05 -13.18
N PHE A 9 -2.07 -21.74 -13.09
CA PHE A 9 -2.95 -20.72 -13.66
C PHE A 9 -2.24 -19.92 -14.74
N ILE A 10 -3.00 -19.32 -15.64
CA ILE A 10 -2.53 -18.46 -16.74
C ILE A 10 -3.00 -17.03 -16.45
N LEU A 11 -2.06 -16.10 -16.26
CA LEU A 11 -2.35 -14.68 -16.07
C LEU A 11 -2.49 -13.99 -17.43
N LEU A 12 -3.69 -13.48 -17.76
CA LEU A 12 -3.93 -12.83 -19.06
C LEU A 12 -3.10 -11.55 -19.26
N GLY A 13 -2.83 -10.82 -18.19
CA GLY A 13 -2.10 -9.55 -18.26
C GLY A 13 -2.99 -8.35 -18.62
N LEU A 14 -2.36 -7.28 -19.09
CA LEU A 14 -3.03 -6.02 -19.47
C LEU A 14 -3.35 -5.93 -20.97
N THR A 15 -2.57 -6.57 -21.83
CA THR A 15 -2.74 -6.53 -23.29
C THR A 15 -2.02 -7.71 -23.96
N ASP A 16 -2.53 -8.11 -25.13
CA ASP A 16 -1.88 -9.09 -26.02
C ASP A 16 -1.10 -8.43 -27.16
N ASP A 17 -1.16 -7.10 -27.30
CA ASP A 17 -0.35 -6.35 -28.27
C ASP A 17 1.13 -6.31 -27.84
N GLN A 18 2.00 -6.88 -28.67
CA GLN A 18 3.43 -7.01 -28.38
C GLN A 18 4.15 -5.67 -28.28
N GLN A 19 3.80 -4.66 -29.09
CA GLN A 19 4.42 -3.33 -29.01
C GLN A 19 4.01 -2.63 -27.72
N LEU A 20 2.73 -2.76 -27.34
CA LEU A 20 2.23 -2.20 -26.09
C LEU A 20 2.82 -2.92 -24.86
N GLN A 21 3.07 -4.23 -24.93
CA GLN A 21 3.76 -4.98 -23.87
C GLN A 21 5.17 -4.44 -23.60
N VAL A 22 5.92 -4.03 -24.63
CA VAL A 22 7.24 -3.41 -24.44
C VAL A 22 7.11 -2.08 -23.67
N LEU A 23 6.16 -1.23 -24.06
CA LEU A 23 5.92 0.04 -23.36
C LEU A 23 5.50 -0.19 -21.90
N ILE A 24 4.62 -1.15 -21.68
CA ILE A 24 4.16 -1.57 -20.34
C ILE A 24 5.35 -2.09 -19.52
N PHE A 25 6.21 -2.93 -20.08
CA PHE A 25 7.40 -3.44 -19.41
C PHE A 25 8.30 -2.29 -18.94
N VAL A 26 8.64 -1.36 -19.84
CA VAL A 26 9.48 -0.20 -19.52
C VAL A 26 8.82 0.64 -18.42
N PHE A 27 7.51 0.90 -18.52
CA PHE A 27 6.77 1.65 -17.51
C PHE A 27 6.80 0.98 -16.12
N PHE A 28 6.45 -0.30 -16.03
CA PHE A 28 6.45 -1.03 -14.75
C PHE A 28 7.86 -1.18 -14.18
N PHE A 29 8.86 -1.41 -15.02
CA PHE A 29 10.25 -1.50 -14.60
C PHE A 29 10.74 -0.17 -14.00
N LEU A 30 10.52 0.94 -14.68
CA LEU A 30 10.93 2.27 -14.20
C LEU A 30 10.20 2.65 -12.91
N THR A 31 8.89 2.46 -12.86
CA THR A 31 8.08 2.79 -11.67
C THR A 31 8.46 1.91 -10.47
N TYR A 32 8.72 0.61 -10.68
CA TYR A 32 9.23 -0.29 -9.65
C TYR A 32 10.59 0.16 -9.12
N MET A 33 11.57 0.41 -10.00
CA MET A 33 12.90 0.84 -9.59
C MET A 33 12.87 2.17 -8.83
N LEU A 34 12.05 3.13 -9.28
CA LEU A 34 11.85 4.41 -8.59
C LEU A 34 11.18 4.22 -7.23
N SER A 35 10.16 3.37 -7.12
CA SER A 35 9.49 3.10 -5.86
C SER A 35 10.44 2.45 -4.85
N VAL A 36 11.14 1.38 -5.25
CA VAL A 36 12.09 0.67 -4.38
C VAL A 36 13.22 1.61 -3.95
N THR A 37 13.86 2.30 -4.89
CA THR A 37 14.96 3.21 -4.58
C THR A 37 14.51 4.38 -3.70
N GLY A 38 13.34 4.97 -3.98
CA GLY A 38 12.78 6.07 -3.20
C GLY A 38 12.46 5.67 -1.76
N ASN A 39 11.81 4.52 -1.57
CA ASN A 39 11.46 4.02 -0.24
C ASN A 39 12.71 3.54 0.54
N LEU A 40 13.68 2.91 -0.12
CA LEU A 40 14.98 2.57 0.50
C LEU A 40 15.75 3.82 0.93
N THR A 41 15.70 4.89 0.12
CA THR A 41 16.30 6.18 0.47
C THR A 41 15.65 6.75 1.73
N ILE A 42 14.31 6.69 1.84
CA ILE A 42 13.60 7.12 3.06
C ILE A 42 14.05 6.32 4.28
N ILE A 43 14.08 4.99 4.17
CA ILE A 43 14.54 4.12 5.27
C ILE A 43 15.96 4.49 5.68
N THR A 44 16.87 4.62 4.71
CA THR A 44 18.28 4.94 4.95
C THR A 44 18.45 6.31 5.61
N LEU A 45 17.75 7.34 5.13
CA LEU A 45 17.81 8.68 5.72
C LEU A 45 17.34 8.67 7.18
N ILE A 46 16.27 7.96 7.49
CA ILE A 46 15.74 7.87 8.85
C ILE A 46 16.69 7.10 9.78
N LEU A 47 17.41 6.11 9.26
CA LEU A 47 18.40 5.34 10.05
C LEU A 47 19.68 6.14 10.31
N VAL A 48 20.13 6.94 9.34
CA VAL A 48 21.40 7.67 9.40
C VAL A 48 21.28 9.04 10.09
N ASP A 49 20.16 9.75 9.90
CA ASP A 49 19.98 11.09 10.46
C ASP A 49 19.32 11.04 11.85
N SER A 50 20.09 11.42 12.88
CA SER A 50 19.61 11.50 14.26
C SER A 50 18.48 12.50 14.48
N HIS A 51 18.33 13.52 13.61
CA HIS A 51 17.28 14.53 13.72
C HIS A 51 15.91 14.01 13.24
N LEU A 52 15.87 12.88 12.53
CA LEU A 52 14.65 12.25 12.05
C LEU A 52 14.08 11.21 13.04
N LYS A 53 14.47 11.23 14.31
CA LYS A 53 14.04 10.24 15.33
C LYS A 53 12.67 10.53 15.97
N THR A 54 11.72 11.11 15.23
CA THR A 54 10.35 11.37 15.72
C THR A 54 9.41 10.19 15.45
N ALA A 55 8.27 10.14 16.14
CA ALA A 55 7.26 9.08 15.96
C ALA A 55 6.76 8.98 14.50
N MET A 56 6.48 10.13 13.86
CA MET A 56 6.11 10.16 12.45
C MET A 56 7.12 9.45 11.53
N TYR A 57 8.42 9.71 11.70
CA TYR A 57 9.44 9.07 10.87
C TYR A 57 9.60 7.59 11.19
N TYR A 58 9.37 7.18 12.45
CA TYR A 58 9.28 5.77 12.79
C TYR A 58 8.15 5.07 12.01
N PHE A 59 6.95 5.66 11.95
CA PHE A 59 5.85 5.16 11.12
C PHE A 59 6.20 5.19 9.62
N LEU A 60 6.79 6.29 9.13
CA LEU A 60 7.16 6.45 7.72
C LEU A 60 8.17 5.40 7.25
N LYS A 61 9.11 5.00 8.11
CA LYS A 61 10.06 3.91 7.82
C LYS A 61 9.33 2.57 7.61
N HIS A 62 8.36 2.26 8.46
CA HIS A 62 7.55 1.04 8.31
C HIS A 62 6.61 1.12 7.11
N PHE A 63 6.07 2.30 6.82
CA PHE A 63 5.28 2.55 5.62
C PHE A 63 6.13 2.32 4.36
N ALA A 64 7.32 2.90 4.28
CA ALA A 64 8.24 2.67 3.15
C ALA A 64 8.62 1.19 2.98
N PHE A 65 8.78 0.45 4.08
CA PHE A 65 8.99 -1.01 4.02
C PHE A 65 7.78 -1.77 3.46
N LEU A 66 6.57 -1.40 3.88
CA LEU A 66 5.32 -1.97 3.34
C LEU A 66 5.19 -1.69 1.84
N GLU A 67 5.46 -0.47 1.40
CA GLU A 67 5.41 -0.08 -0.03
C GLU A 67 6.37 -0.92 -0.89
N ILE A 68 7.62 -1.11 -0.43
CA ILE A 68 8.59 -1.98 -1.11
C ILE A 68 8.05 -3.41 -1.18
N SER A 69 7.53 -3.91 -0.06
CA SER A 69 7.07 -5.30 0.03
C SER A 69 5.84 -5.55 -0.84
N PHE A 70 4.88 -4.63 -0.84
CA PHE A 70 3.68 -4.65 -1.67
C PHE A 70 4.00 -4.60 -3.15
N THR A 71 4.81 -3.61 -3.58
CA THR A 71 5.23 -3.50 -4.99
C THR A 71 6.04 -4.71 -5.45
N SER A 72 6.90 -5.25 -4.60
CA SER A 72 7.71 -6.45 -4.90
C SER A 72 6.89 -7.73 -4.95
N ALA A 73 5.77 -7.82 -4.23
CA ALA A 73 4.83 -8.94 -4.34
C ALA A 73 4.07 -8.93 -5.67
N CYS A 74 3.82 -7.76 -6.25
CA CYS A 74 3.02 -7.59 -7.47
C CYS A 74 3.87 -7.56 -8.76
N ILE A 75 4.76 -6.56 -8.87
CA ILE A 75 5.31 -6.11 -10.15
C ILE A 75 6.36 -7.04 -10.76
N PRO A 76 7.32 -7.61 -10.00
CA PRO A 76 8.35 -8.48 -10.56
C PRO A 76 7.79 -9.67 -11.32
N ARG A 77 6.68 -10.26 -10.82
CA ARG A 77 6.04 -11.40 -11.49
C ARG A 77 5.48 -11.01 -12.85
N TYR A 78 4.85 -9.84 -12.96
CA TYR A 78 4.31 -9.39 -14.23
C TYR A 78 5.40 -9.00 -15.24
N LEU A 79 6.49 -8.38 -14.76
CA LEU A 79 7.67 -8.11 -15.59
C LEU A 79 8.29 -9.42 -16.13
N TYR A 80 8.39 -10.45 -15.29
CA TYR A 80 8.85 -11.78 -15.71
C TYR A 80 7.95 -12.37 -16.81
N ASN A 81 6.62 -12.29 -16.64
CA ASN A 81 5.67 -12.79 -17.64
C ASN A 81 5.86 -12.12 -19.01
N ILE A 82 6.08 -10.79 -19.04
CA ILE A 82 6.31 -10.06 -20.29
C ILE A 82 7.66 -10.43 -20.90
N ALA A 83 8.72 -10.52 -20.09
CA ALA A 83 10.07 -10.77 -20.59
C ALA A 83 10.26 -12.19 -21.15
N THR A 84 9.61 -13.19 -20.55
CA THR A 84 9.75 -14.61 -20.92
C THR A 84 8.61 -15.14 -21.77
N ASN A 85 7.52 -14.37 -21.90
CA ASN A 85 6.24 -14.81 -22.43
C ASN A 85 5.62 -16.01 -21.67
N ASP A 86 6.16 -16.34 -20.49
CA ASP A 86 5.62 -17.38 -19.60
C ASP A 86 4.56 -16.78 -18.67
N LYS A 87 3.29 -16.95 -19.06
CA LYS A 87 2.12 -16.48 -18.31
C LYS A 87 1.72 -17.43 -17.17
N MET A 88 2.42 -18.56 -16.97
CA MET A 88 2.00 -19.60 -16.01
C MET A 88 2.48 -19.31 -14.58
N ILE A 89 1.57 -19.34 -13.61
CA ILE A 89 1.86 -19.26 -12.19
C ILE A 89 1.36 -20.51 -11.47
N THR A 90 2.14 -21.07 -10.57
CA THR A 90 1.70 -22.23 -9.78
C THR A 90 0.67 -21.82 -8.73
N TYR A 91 -0.19 -22.75 -8.33
CA TYR A 91 -1.18 -22.50 -7.27
C TYR A 91 -0.56 -21.91 -6.01
N ASN A 92 0.53 -22.50 -5.50
CA ASN A 92 1.22 -22.03 -4.31
C ASN A 92 1.79 -20.62 -4.47
N ALA A 93 2.36 -20.29 -5.64
CA ALA A 93 2.88 -18.95 -5.90
C ALA A 93 1.73 -17.92 -5.98
N CYS A 94 0.60 -18.30 -6.57
CA CYS A 94 -0.58 -17.46 -6.67
C CYS A 94 -1.20 -17.16 -5.29
N VAL A 95 -1.39 -18.19 -4.46
CA VAL A 95 -1.90 -18.05 -3.09
C VAL A 95 -0.93 -17.22 -2.23
N SER A 96 0.37 -17.44 -2.37
CA SER A 96 1.38 -16.64 -1.67
C SER A 96 1.33 -15.17 -2.10
N GLN A 97 1.18 -14.90 -3.40
CA GLN A 97 1.05 -13.54 -3.92
C GLN A 97 -0.17 -12.85 -3.29
N VAL A 98 -1.35 -13.46 -3.35
CA VAL A 98 -2.58 -12.93 -2.74
C VAL A 98 -2.41 -12.67 -1.24
N PHE A 99 -1.84 -13.61 -0.50
CA PHE A 99 -1.61 -13.45 0.94
C PHE A 99 -0.75 -12.23 1.25
N PHE A 100 0.39 -12.07 0.58
CA PHE A 100 1.30 -10.97 0.84
C PHE A 100 0.72 -9.63 0.38
N THR A 101 0.09 -9.57 -0.80
CA THR A 101 -0.51 -8.33 -1.30
C THR A 101 -1.59 -7.83 -0.37
N ASP A 102 -2.49 -8.71 0.07
CA ASP A 102 -3.62 -8.33 0.91
C ASP A 102 -3.16 -7.98 2.32
N LEU A 103 -2.20 -8.74 2.88
CA LEU A 103 -1.62 -8.44 4.19
C LEU A 103 -0.97 -7.05 4.20
N PHE A 104 -0.17 -6.73 3.19
CA PHE A 104 0.50 -5.43 3.13
C PHE A 104 -0.50 -4.30 2.91
N ALA A 105 -1.49 -4.46 2.02
CA ALA A 105 -2.53 -3.47 1.77
C ALA A 105 -3.37 -3.18 3.02
N VAL A 106 -3.84 -4.21 3.74
CA VAL A 106 -4.60 -4.03 4.98
C VAL A 106 -3.75 -3.36 6.05
N THR A 107 -2.49 -3.78 6.19
CA THR A 107 -1.56 -3.18 7.17
C THR A 107 -1.29 -1.71 6.86
N GLU A 108 -1.22 -1.33 5.57
CA GLU A 108 -1.07 0.05 5.12
C GLU A 108 -2.21 0.93 5.64
N PHE A 109 -3.46 0.49 5.54
CA PHE A 109 -4.62 1.25 6.03
C PHE A 109 -4.57 1.52 7.53
N PHE A 110 -4.23 0.50 8.33
CA PHE A 110 -4.04 0.68 9.78
C PHE A 110 -2.88 1.62 10.09
N LEU A 111 -1.80 1.55 9.32
CA LEU A 111 -0.64 2.42 9.49
C LEU A 111 -0.96 3.87 9.14
N LEU A 112 -1.72 4.13 8.07
CA LEU A 112 -2.20 5.47 7.71
C LEU A 112 -3.13 6.06 8.79
N ALA A 113 -3.94 5.21 9.43
CA ALA A 113 -4.74 5.63 10.59
C ALA A 113 -3.84 5.98 11.79
N ALA A 114 -2.81 5.19 12.09
CA ALA A 114 -1.85 5.48 13.15
C ALA A 114 -1.05 6.78 12.87
N MET A 115 -0.64 7.01 11.62
CA MET A 115 0.03 8.26 11.19
C MET A 115 -0.90 9.47 11.30
N SER A 116 -2.20 9.32 10.99
CA SER A 116 -3.21 10.36 11.24
C SER A 116 -3.32 10.70 12.72
N TYR A 117 -3.30 9.68 13.58
CA TYR A 117 -3.34 9.85 15.02
C TYR A 117 -2.08 10.55 15.55
N ASP A 118 -0.88 10.24 15.04
CA ASP A 118 0.34 11.01 15.31
C ASP A 118 0.16 12.50 15.00
N ARG A 119 -0.35 12.83 13.80
CA ARG A 119 -0.60 14.22 13.42
C ARG A 119 -1.60 14.91 14.33
N TYR A 120 -2.65 14.20 14.75
CA TYR A 120 -3.62 14.70 15.70
C TYR A 120 -2.95 15.05 17.04
N VAL A 121 -2.19 14.12 17.64
CA VAL A 121 -1.55 14.37 18.93
C VAL A 121 -0.52 15.51 18.81
N ALA A 122 0.26 15.55 17.73
CA ALA A 122 1.27 16.59 17.50
C ALA A 122 0.69 18.01 17.42
N ILE A 123 -0.49 18.17 16.81
CA ILE A 123 -1.11 19.48 16.58
C ILE A 123 -2.08 19.85 17.71
N CYS A 124 -2.95 18.92 18.12
CA CYS A 124 -4.01 19.18 19.08
C CYS A 124 -3.53 19.07 20.53
N LYS A 125 -2.45 18.33 20.81
CA LYS A 125 -1.92 18.11 22.17
C LYS A 125 -0.39 18.23 22.23
N PRO A 126 0.20 19.36 21.80
CA PRO A 126 1.65 19.50 21.67
C PRO A 126 2.42 19.28 22.98
N LEU A 127 1.89 19.72 24.13
CA LEU A 127 2.53 19.56 25.44
C LEU A 127 2.60 18.11 25.92
N HIS A 128 1.70 17.25 25.46
CA HIS A 128 1.64 15.84 25.83
C HIS A 128 2.21 14.91 24.74
N TYR A 129 2.69 15.47 23.63
CA TYR A 129 3.10 14.69 22.46
C TYR A 129 4.16 13.64 22.80
N VAL A 130 5.23 14.03 23.51
CA VAL A 130 6.35 13.13 23.84
C VAL A 130 5.90 11.97 24.75
N THR A 131 4.94 12.21 25.64
CA THR A 131 4.41 11.18 26.55
C THR A 131 3.46 10.23 25.83
N VAL A 132 2.57 10.76 24.99
CA VAL A 132 1.56 9.97 24.25
C VAL A 132 2.19 9.20 23.10
N MET A 133 3.03 9.84 22.29
CA MET A 133 3.75 9.27 21.15
C MET A 133 5.17 8.86 21.51
N SER A 134 5.32 8.16 22.64
CA SER A 134 6.61 7.59 23.04
C SER A 134 7.03 6.45 22.10
N SER A 135 8.33 6.14 22.06
CA SER A 135 8.87 5.05 21.24
C SER A 135 8.22 3.69 21.53
N THR A 136 7.89 3.42 22.79
CA THR A 136 7.20 2.20 23.21
C THR A 136 5.78 2.14 22.64
N VAL A 137 5.03 3.25 22.68
CA VAL A 137 3.68 3.32 22.10
C VAL A 137 3.75 3.15 20.58
N CYS A 138 4.67 3.83 19.90
CA CYS A 138 4.83 3.73 18.45
C CYS A 138 5.13 2.28 18.01
N ARG A 139 6.03 1.59 18.72
CA ARG A 139 6.34 0.18 18.46
C ARG A 139 5.14 -0.73 18.70
N ARG A 140 4.35 -0.49 19.75
CA ARG A 140 3.10 -1.24 20.00
C ARG A 140 2.08 -0.99 18.89
N LEU A 141 1.91 0.26 18.45
CA LEU A 141 1.00 0.60 17.36
C LEU A 141 1.38 -0.11 16.06
N ILE A 142 2.66 -0.10 15.67
CA ILE A 142 3.13 -0.87 14.51
C ILE A 142 2.80 -2.36 14.66
N PHE A 143 3.13 -2.95 15.80
CA PHE A 143 2.83 -4.35 16.07
C PHE A 143 1.32 -4.64 15.94
N CYS A 144 0.47 -3.79 16.52
CA CYS A 144 -0.97 -3.91 16.38
C CYS A 144 -1.45 -3.80 14.93
N CYS A 145 -0.84 -2.95 14.10
CA CYS A 145 -1.20 -2.85 12.67
C CYS A 145 -0.96 -4.18 11.94
N TRP A 146 0.20 -4.81 12.18
CA TRP A 146 0.52 -6.11 11.58
C TRP A 146 -0.38 -7.23 12.09
N VAL A 147 -0.62 -7.29 13.40
CA VAL A 147 -1.52 -8.29 14.00
C VAL A 147 -2.94 -8.11 13.49
N ALA A 148 -3.45 -6.88 13.41
CA ALA A 148 -4.76 -6.60 12.85
C ALA A 148 -4.85 -7.02 11.38
N GLY A 149 -3.82 -6.73 10.57
CA GLY A 149 -3.74 -7.20 9.18
C GLY A 149 -3.81 -8.72 9.07
N LEU A 150 -3.03 -9.44 9.88
CA LEU A 150 -3.07 -10.91 9.92
C LEU A 150 -4.45 -11.44 10.34
N CYS A 151 -5.06 -10.87 11.38
CA CYS A 151 -6.39 -11.27 11.84
C CYS A 151 -7.48 -11.08 10.78
N ILE A 152 -7.34 -10.07 9.91
CA ILE A 152 -8.27 -9.80 8.81
C ILE A 152 -8.07 -10.76 7.63
N ILE A 153 -6.82 -11.13 7.32
CA ILE A 153 -6.49 -11.95 6.13
C ILE A 153 -6.55 -13.46 6.39
N ILE A 154 -6.19 -13.93 7.58
CA ILE A 154 -6.15 -15.37 7.89
C ILE A 154 -7.52 -16.06 7.70
N PRO A 155 -8.66 -15.52 8.16
CA PRO A 155 -9.95 -16.17 7.99
C PRO A 155 -10.35 -16.42 6.51
N PRO A 156 -10.38 -15.41 5.62
CA PRO A 156 -10.71 -15.66 4.22
C PRO A 156 -9.67 -16.54 3.51
N LEU A 157 -8.38 -16.40 3.84
CA LEU A 157 -7.35 -17.26 3.27
C LEU A 157 -7.54 -18.73 3.66
N SER A 158 -7.83 -19.01 4.94
CA SER A 158 -8.02 -20.38 5.45
C SER A 158 -9.21 -21.08 4.79
N LEU A 159 -10.28 -20.32 4.53
CA LEU A 159 -11.43 -20.80 3.77
C LEU A 159 -11.07 -21.05 2.28
N GLY A 160 -10.13 -20.27 1.73
CA GLY A 160 -9.67 -20.36 0.34
C GLY A 160 -8.72 -21.51 0.01
N LEU A 161 -8.06 -22.10 1.01
CA LEU A 161 -7.11 -23.22 0.79
C LEU A 161 -7.79 -24.51 0.31
N ASN A 162 -9.10 -24.66 0.52
CA ASN A 162 -9.86 -25.85 0.13
C ASN A 162 -10.71 -25.65 -1.14
N LEU A 163 -10.43 -24.61 -1.93
CA LEU A 163 -11.17 -24.36 -3.17
C LEU A 163 -10.84 -25.39 -4.25
N GLU A 164 -11.88 -25.90 -4.90
CA GLU A 164 -11.77 -26.71 -6.10
C GLU A 164 -11.90 -25.83 -7.34
N PHE A 165 -10.91 -25.92 -8.24
CA PHE A 165 -10.90 -25.19 -9.51
C PHE A 165 -11.25 -26.16 -10.64
N CYS A 166 -12.34 -25.91 -11.35
CA CYS A 166 -12.78 -26.80 -12.44
C CYS A 166 -13.35 -26.08 -13.68
N ASP A 167 -13.59 -24.76 -13.61
CA ASP A 167 -14.18 -23.98 -14.71
C ASP A 167 -13.12 -23.50 -15.71
N SER A 168 -12.01 -22.96 -15.20
CA SER A 168 -10.92 -22.43 -16.03
C SER A 168 -9.64 -22.31 -15.19
N ASN A 169 -8.48 -22.39 -15.86
CA ASN A 169 -7.20 -22.03 -15.27
C ASN A 169 -6.74 -20.62 -15.67
N VAL A 170 -7.59 -19.83 -16.34
CA VAL A 170 -7.27 -18.50 -16.86
C VAL A 170 -7.76 -17.43 -15.90
N ILE A 171 -6.85 -16.58 -15.42
CA ILE A 171 -7.12 -15.45 -14.54
C ILE A 171 -7.05 -14.17 -15.38
N ASP A 172 -8.18 -13.44 -15.49
CA ASP A 172 -8.27 -12.17 -16.22
C ASP A 172 -7.69 -10.99 -15.44
N HIS A 173 -6.40 -11.12 -15.09
CA HIS A 173 -5.65 -10.15 -14.33
C HIS A 173 -4.14 -10.30 -14.59
N PHE A 174 -3.36 -9.27 -14.25
CA PHE A 174 -1.90 -9.28 -14.44
C PHE A 174 -1.12 -9.76 -13.20
N ILE A 175 -1.81 -9.85 -12.06
CA ILE A 175 -1.36 -10.49 -10.81
C ILE A 175 -2.46 -11.44 -10.32
N CYS A 176 -2.11 -12.38 -9.45
CA CYS A 176 -3.11 -13.13 -8.69
C CYS A 176 -3.78 -12.21 -7.66
N ASP A 177 -5.10 -12.16 -7.71
CA ASP A 177 -5.97 -11.41 -6.80
C ASP A 177 -7.13 -12.33 -6.37
N ALA A 178 -7.68 -12.11 -5.18
CA ALA A 178 -8.75 -12.91 -4.60
C ALA A 178 -10.01 -12.91 -5.48
N SER A 179 -10.39 -11.74 -6.02
CA SER A 179 -11.61 -11.59 -6.81
C SER A 179 -11.63 -12.45 -8.09
N PRO A 180 -10.63 -12.38 -8.99
CA PRO A 180 -10.60 -13.24 -10.18
C PRO A 180 -10.33 -14.71 -9.84
N LEU A 181 -9.66 -15.02 -8.72
CA LEU A 181 -9.45 -16.41 -8.28
C LEU A 181 -10.76 -17.08 -7.82
N LEU A 182 -11.62 -16.34 -7.11
CA LEU A 182 -12.93 -16.84 -6.68
C LEU A 182 -13.88 -17.08 -7.88
N LYS A 183 -13.79 -16.27 -8.94
CA LYS A 183 -14.62 -16.41 -10.15
C LYS A 183 -14.38 -17.69 -10.95
N ILE A 184 -13.21 -18.32 -10.82
CA ILE A 184 -12.84 -19.54 -11.56
C ILE A 184 -12.95 -20.81 -10.71
N SER A 185 -13.36 -20.67 -9.45
CA SER A 185 -13.63 -21.77 -8.53
C SER A 185 -14.98 -22.41 -8.83
N CYS A 186 -15.05 -23.74 -8.69
CA CYS A 186 -16.28 -24.51 -8.77
C CYS A 186 -16.96 -24.75 -7.43
N SER A 187 -16.26 -24.48 -6.33
CA SER A 187 -16.85 -24.51 -5.00
C SER A 187 -17.85 -23.37 -4.83
N TYR A 188 -18.88 -23.56 -4.00
CA TYR A 188 -19.80 -22.48 -3.62
C TYR A 188 -19.05 -21.39 -2.83
N THR A 189 -18.67 -20.30 -3.49
CA THR A 189 -17.82 -19.23 -2.94
C THR A 189 -18.59 -18.14 -2.18
N TRP A 190 -19.93 -18.19 -2.12
CA TRP A 190 -20.73 -17.08 -1.59
C TRP A 190 -20.32 -16.67 -0.16
N PHE A 191 -20.14 -17.63 0.75
CA PHE A 191 -19.74 -17.34 2.14
C PHE A 191 -18.34 -16.68 2.21
N MET A 192 -17.43 -17.13 1.36
CA MET A 192 -16.09 -16.57 1.24
C MET A 192 -16.10 -15.16 0.68
N GLU A 193 -16.83 -14.93 -0.41
CA GLU A 193 -16.99 -13.61 -1.02
C GLU A 193 -17.60 -12.61 -0.02
N GLN A 194 -18.64 -13.02 0.71
CA GLN A 194 -19.22 -12.18 1.77
C GLN A 194 -18.20 -11.90 2.89
N THR A 195 -17.42 -12.91 3.30
CA THR A 195 -16.38 -12.72 4.33
C THR A 195 -15.32 -11.72 3.88
N VAL A 196 -14.84 -11.81 2.63
CA VAL A 196 -13.86 -10.88 2.04
C VAL A 196 -14.44 -9.46 1.98
N VAL A 197 -15.67 -9.30 1.47
CA VAL A 197 -16.34 -7.99 1.39
C VAL A 197 -16.54 -7.38 2.76
N ILE A 198 -17.03 -8.16 3.74
CA ILE A 198 -17.24 -7.69 5.12
C ILE A 198 -15.90 -7.26 5.73
N CYS A 199 -14.85 -8.08 5.61
CA CYS A 199 -13.52 -7.77 6.12
C CYS A 199 -12.96 -6.48 5.50
N ALA A 200 -13.08 -6.32 4.18
CA ALA A 200 -12.63 -5.14 3.47
C ALA A 200 -13.39 -3.88 3.89
N VAL A 201 -14.72 -3.94 3.91
CA VAL A 201 -15.59 -2.81 4.29
C VAL A 201 -15.38 -2.42 5.75
N LEU A 202 -15.31 -3.39 6.67
CA LEU A 202 -15.03 -3.13 8.09
C LEU A 202 -13.66 -2.46 8.25
N THR A 203 -12.62 -2.98 7.61
CA THR A 203 -11.27 -2.40 7.65
C THR A 203 -11.31 -0.95 7.15
N LEU A 204 -11.85 -0.73 5.94
CA LEU A 204 -11.90 0.59 5.32
C LEU A 204 -12.69 1.60 6.16
N ILE A 205 -13.88 1.23 6.66
CA ILE A 205 -14.70 2.12 7.48
C ILE A 205 -13.98 2.44 8.79
N MET A 206 -13.46 1.43 9.48
CA MET A 206 -12.80 1.63 10.77
C MET A 206 -11.57 2.54 10.65
N THR A 207 -10.69 2.29 9.68
CA THR A 207 -9.49 3.11 9.49
C THR A 207 -9.84 4.50 8.96
N LEU A 208 -10.81 4.62 8.04
CA LEU A 208 -11.27 5.91 7.53
C LEU A 208 -11.91 6.77 8.63
N LEU A 209 -12.68 6.17 9.54
CA LEU A 209 -13.23 6.89 10.69
C LEU A 209 -12.12 7.42 11.59
N CYS A 210 -11.09 6.62 11.89
CA CYS A 210 -9.93 7.08 12.66
C CYS A 210 -9.22 8.26 11.98
N VAL A 211 -9.01 8.19 10.66
CA VAL A 211 -8.42 9.27 9.86
C VAL A 211 -9.32 10.52 9.90
N ALA A 212 -10.60 10.37 9.60
CA ALA A 212 -11.56 11.47 9.53
C ALA A 212 -11.69 12.19 10.88
N LEU A 213 -11.86 11.45 11.98
CA LEU A 213 -11.93 12.03 13.32
C LEU A 213 -10.65 12.80 13.66
N SER A 214 -9.48 12.19 13.41
CA SER A 214 -8.18 12.85 13.64
C SER A 214 -8.10 14.19 12.90
N TYR A 215 -8.49 14.21 11.62
CA TYR A 215 -8.41 15.41 10.80
C TYR A 215 -9.49 16.44 11.07
N ILE A 216 -10.70 16.03 11.48
CA ILE A 216 -11.73 16.95 11.98
C ILE A 216 -11.20 17.73 13.19
N TYR A 217 -10.58 17.04 14.16
CA TYR A 217 -9.99 17.72 15.32
C TYR A 217 -8.80 18.60 14.95
N ILE A 218 -7.92 18.14 14.06
CA ILE A 218 -6.79 18.94 13.56
C ILE A 218 -7.31 20.24 12.92
N ILE A 219 -8.30 20.15 12.04
CA ILE A 219 -8.88 21.33 11.36
C ILE A 219 -9.50 22.27 12.39
N LYS A 220 -10.28 21.76 13.35
CA LYS A 220 -10.85 22.57 14.44
C LYS A 220 -9.76 23.32 15.22
N THR A 221 -8.66 22.65 15.58
CA THR A 221 -7.54 23.29 16.28
C THR A 221 -6.86 24.35 15.41
N ILE A 222 -6.62 24.07 14.12
CA ILE A 222 -5.98 25.02 13.20
C ILE A 222 -6.83 26.28 13.01
N LEU A 223 -8.16 26.13 12.89
CA LEU A 223 -9.08 27.27 12.76
C LEU A 223 -8.99 28.22 13.96
N GLY A 224 -8.77 27.67 15.16
CA GLY A 224 -8.58 28.43 16.39
C GLY A 224 -7.22 29.14 16.53
N PHE A 225 -6.23 28.88 15.67
CA PHE A 225 -4.95 29.61 15.73
C PHE A 225 -5.14 31.08 15.34
N SER A 226 -4.52 31.99 16.10
CA SER A 226 -4.57 33.43 15.81
C SER A 226 -3.63 33.84 14.69
N SER A 227 -2.52 33.12 14.47
CA SER A 227 -1.51 33.47 13.46
C SER A 227 -1.68 32.70 12.14
N LEU A 228 -1.71 33.42 11.02
CA LEU A 228 -1.68 32.85 9.67
C LEU A 228 -0.44 31.99 9.42
N GLN A 229 0.69 32.33 10.05
CA GLN A 229 1.93 31.57 9.91
C GLN A 229 1.84 30.20 10.60
N GLN A 230 1.18 30.14 11.76
CA GLN A 230 0.91 28.88 12.46
C GLN A 230 -0.03 27.99 11.63
N LYS A 231 -1.10 28.57 11.06
CA LYS A 231 -2.02 27.84 10.16
C LYS A 231 -1.28 27.25 8.95
N LYS A 232 -0.49 28.07 8.25
CA LYS A 232 0.27 27.63 7.07
C LYS A 232 1.26 26.50 7.41
N LYS A 233 1.93 26.58 8.57
CA LYS A 233 2.83 25.53 9.04
C LYS A 233 2.10 24.21 9.30
N ALA A 234 0.94 24.26 9.97
CA ALA A 234 0.15 23.08 10.27
C ALA A 234 -0.39 22.39 9.00
N PHE A 235 -0.99 23.16 8.09
CA PHE A 235 -1.44 22.63 6.79
C PHE A 235 -0.31 22.01 5.97
N SER A 236 0.85 22.67 5.92
CA SER A 236 2.03 22.14 5.22
C SER A 236 2.51 20.81 5.81
N THR A 237 2.34 20.59 7.11
CA THR A 237 2.78 19.37 7.79
C THR A 237 1.84 18.19 7.49
N CYS A 238 0.55 18.48 7.34
CA CYS A 238 -0.50 17.48 7.10
C CYS A 238 -0.73 17.16 5.63
N SER A 239 -0.35 18.06 4.72
CA SER A 239 -0.70 17.98 3.29
C SER A 239 -0.17 16.71 2.61
N SER A 240 1.09 16.32 2.87
CA SER A 240 1.66 15.11 2.26
C SER A 240 0.87 13.86 2.65
N HIS A 241 0.59 13.71 3.95
CA HIS A 241 -0.19 12.60 4.47
C HIS A 241 -1.62 12.58 3.91
N MET A 242 -2.26 13.74 3.76
CA MET A 242 -3.60 13.82 3.15
C MET A 242 -3.65 13.45 1.68
N ILE A 243 -2.60 13.76 0.91
CA ILE A 243 -2.50 13.34 -0.48
C ILE A 243 -2.43 11.81 -0.55
N VAL A 244 -1.55 11.19 0.25
CA VAL A 244 -1.40 9.72 0.28
C VAL A 244 -2.70 9.04 0.70
N VAL A 245 -3.32 9.49 1.80
CA VAL A 245 -4.63 9.00 2.24
C VAL A 245 -5.68 9.14 1.13
N SER A 246 -5.76 10.29 0.46
CA SER A 246 -6.76 10.50 -0.59
C SER A 246 -6.58 9.55 -1.77
N ILE A 247 -5.32 9.27 -2.15
CA ILE A 247 -4.98 8.32 -3.21
C ILE A 247 -5.32 6.88 -2.78
N SER A 248 -4.87 6.43 -1.61
CA SER A 248 -5.09 5.05 -1.14
C SER A 248 -6.59 4.75 -0.92
N TYR A 249 -7.30 5.58 -0.16
CA TYR A 249 -8.73 5.37 0.11
C TYR A 249 -9.59 5.63 -1.12
N GLY A 250 -9.32 6.69 -1.89
CA GLY A 250 -10.07 7.01 -3.09
C GLY A 250 -10.01 5.88 -4.13
N SER A 251 -8.84 5.27 -4.30
CA SER A 251 -8.66 4.13 -5.20
C SER A 251 -9.45 2.90 -4.74
N CYS A 252 -9.38 2.56 -3.44
CA CYS A 252 -10.11 1.40 -2.91
C CYS A 252 -11.63 1.60 -2.95
N ILE A 253 -12.14 2.77 -2.54
CA ILE A 253 -13.58 3.06 -2.58
C ILE A 253 -14.12 2.94 -4.02
N PHE A 254 -13.35 3.41 -5.00
CA PHE A 254 -13.75 3.33 -6.40
C PHE A 254 -13.86 1.89 -6.92
N ILE A 255 -12.99 0.98 -6.46
CA ILE A 255 -13.07 -0.46 -6.78
C ILE A 255 -14.37 -1.07 -6.24
N TYR A 256 -14.80 -0.70 -5.03
CA TYR A 256 -15.95 -1.33 -4.36
C TYR A 256 -17.34 -0.75 -4.71
N ILE A 257 -17.45 0.49 -5.20
CA ILE A 257 -18.74 1.15 -5.47
C ILE A 257 -19.36 0.76 -6.85
N LYS A 258 -18.62 0.12 -7.76
CA LYS A 258 -19.05 -0.05 -9.16
C LYS A 258 -20.00 -1.24 -9.40
N PRO A 259 -21.14 -1.08 -10.11
CA PRO A 259 -22.21 -2.11 -10.18
C PRO A 259 -22.16 -3.12 -11.35
N SER A 260 -21.24 -3.00 -12.33
CA SER A 260 -21.29 -3.82 -13.57
C SER A 260 -20.07 -4.74 -13.74
N ALA A 261 -20.31 -6.04 -13.88
CA ALA A 261 -19.28 -7.09 -13.90
C ALA A 261 -18.28 -6.99 -15.08
N LYS A 262 -18.68 -6.50 -16.26
CA LYS A 262 -17.79 -6.42 -17.44
C LYS A 262 -16.95 -5.13 -17.50
N GLU A 263 -17.55 -3.96 -17.22
CA GLU A 263 -16.78 -2.71 -17.11
C GLU A 263 -15.86 -2.71 -15.87
N SER A 264 -16.19 -3.49 -14.83
CA SER A 264 -15.37 -3.58 -13.61
C SER A 264 -13.97 -4.12 -13.87
N VAL A 265 -13.76 -5.07 -14.78
CA VAL A 265 -12.45 -5.76 -14.89
C VAL A 265 -11.38 -4.85 -15.48
N ALA A 266 -11.64 -4.19 -16.61
CA ALA A 266 -10.67 -3.28 -17.24
C ALA A 266 -10.37 -2.06 -16.34
N ILE A 267 -11.40 -1.52 -15.69
CA ILE A 267 -11.26 -0.41 -14.75
C ILE A 267 -10.48 -0.85 -13.50
N ASN A 268 -10.77 -2.03 -12.93
CA ASN A 268 -10.05 -2.58 -11.77
C ASN A 268 -8.59 -2.83 -12.11
N LYS A 269 -8.25 -3.32 -13.31
CA LYS A 269 -6.86 -3.41 -13.77
C LYS A 269 -6.20 -2.04 -13.75
N GLY A 270 -6.86 -1.00 -14.27
CA GLY A 270 -6.34 0.38 -14.25
C GLY A 270 -6.12 0.95 -12.85
N VAL A 271 -7.07 0.75 -11.93
CA VAL A 271 -6.93 1.16 -10.52
C VAL A 271 -5.84 0.34 -9.81
N THR A 272 -5.68 -0.93 -10.19
CA THR A 272 -4.57 -1.76 -9.70
C THR A 272 -3.23 -1.23 -10.19
N VAL A 273 -3.11 -0.76 -11.44
CA VAL A 273 -1.87 -0.07 -11.90
C VAL A 273 -1.61 1.20 -11.08
N LEU A 274 -2.65 1.98 -10.79
CA LEU A 274 -2.54 3.19 -9.97
C LEU A 274 -2.01 2.85 -8.57
N THR A 275 -2.56 1.84 -7.91
CA THR A 275 -2.23 1.49 -6.52
C THR A 275 -0.96 0.66 -6.37
N THR A 276 -0.62 -0.20 -7.33
CA THR A 276 0.56 -1.08 -7.25
C THR A 276 1.82 -0.48 -7.84
N SER A 277 1.73 0.58 -8.65
CA SER A 277 2.89 1.18 -9.33
C SER A 277 2.96 2.69 -9.17
N ILE A 278 1.92 3.41 -9.55
CA ILE A 278 1.97 4.88 -9.60
C ILE A 278 2.01 5.47 -8.18
N ALA A 279 1.11 5.07 -7.30
CA ALA A 279 1.04 5.60 -5.93
C ALA A 279 2.32 5.28 -5.13
N PRO A 280 2.85 4.03 -5.12
CA PRO A 280 4.10 3.73 -4.44
C PRO A 280 5.32 4.42 -5.02
N MET A 281 5.32 4.73 -6.31
CA MET A 281 6.36 5.55 -6.92
C MET A 281 6.26 7.01 -6.46
N LEU A 282 5.06 7.58 -6.34
CA LEU A 282 4.84 8.96 -5.92
C LEU A 282 5.07 9.18 -4.41
N ASN A 283 4.78 8.17 -3.59
CA ASN A 283 4.83 8.24 -2.13
C ASN A 283 6.16 8.78 -1.58
N PRO A 284 7.34 8.30 -2.04
CA PRO A 284 8.61 8.87 -1.62
C PRO A 284 8.74 10.36 -1.92
N PHE A 285 8.30 10.83 -3.09
CA PHE A 285 8.38 12.24 -3.46
C PHE A 285 7.41 13.10 -2.66
N ILE A 286 6.20 12.60 -2.40
CA ILE A 286 5.19 13.28 -1.58
C ILE A 286 5.71 13.50 -0.16
N TYR A 287 6.34 12.49 0.45
CA TYR A 287 6.89 12.59 1.80
C TYR A 287 8.25 13.31 1.89
N SER A 288 9.11 13.19 0.88
CA SER A 288 10.48 13.76 0.90
C SER A 288 10.57 15.19 0.37
N LEU A 289 10.07 15.46 -0.84
CA LEU A 289 10.27 16.75 -1.53
C LEU A 289 9.50 17.90 -0.87
N ARG A 290 8.35 17.59 -0.24
CA ARG A 290 7.55 18.58 0.49
C ARG A 290 8.00 18.76 1.93
N ASN A 291 8.79 17.83 2.48
CA ASN A 291 9.23 17.91 3.86
C ASN A 291 10.63 18.55 3.95
N LYS A 292 10.69 19.74 4.53
CA LYS A 292 11.94 20.50 4.69
C LYS A 292 13.01 19.71 5.46
N GLN A 293 12.63 18.92 6.47
CA GLN A 293 13.57 18.13 7.26
C GLN A 293 14.18 16.99 6.43
N VAL A 294 13.36 16.28 5.65
CA VAL A 294 13.85 15.22 4.76
C VAL A 294 14.73 15.79 3.65
N LYS A 295 14.35 16.92 3.06
CA LYS A 295 15.16 17.62 2.05
C LYS A 295 16.52 18.06 2.59
N GLN A 296 16.56 18.52 3.84
CA GLN A 296 17.82 18.91 4.49
C GLN A 296 18.68 17.67 4.78
N ALA A 297 18.09 16.61 5.35
CA ALA A 297 18.77 15.34 5.60
C ALA A 297 19.37 14.74 4.31
N LEU A 298 18.66 14.84 3.18
CA LEU A 298 19.14 14.40 1.87
C LEU A 298 20.36 15.23 1.41
N LYS A 299 20.30 16.56 1.53
CA LYS A 299 21.43 17.44 1.20
C LYS A 299 22.66 17.12 2.05
N ASP A 300 22.46 16.93 3.36
CA ASP A 300 23.54 16.66 4.29
C ASP A 300 24.16 15.28 4.03
N SER A 301 23.35 14.29 3.67
CA SER A 301 23.81 12.95 3.28
C SER A 301 24.62 12.98 1.98
N ILE A 302 24.13 13.69 0.95
CA ILE A 302 24.87 13.86 -0.32
C ILE A 302 26.22 14.54 -0.07
N LYS A 303 26.25 15.60 0.74
CA LYS A 303 27.49 16.31 1.10
C LYS A 303 28.47 15.40 1.85
N ARG A 304 27.99 14.52 2.73
CA ARG A 304 28.84 13.52 3.40
C ARG A 304 29.39 12.51 2.40
N ILE A 305 28.56 11.97 1.51
CA ILE A 305 28.99 10.99 0.50
C ILE A 305 30.02 11.61 -0.45
N SER A 306 29.83 12.85 -0.91
CA SER A 306 30.82 13.53 -1.77
C SER A 306 32.17 13.68 -1.06
N LEU A 307 32.18 14.06 0.22
CA LEU A 307 33.40 14.15 1.03
C LEU A 307 34.08 12.79 1.26
N PHE A 308 33.32 11.69 1.28
CA PHE A 308 33.88 10.34 1.35
C PHE A 308 34.46 9.86 0.01
N LEU A 309 33.89 10.28 -1.11
CA LEU A 309 34.37 9.93 -2.46
C LEU A 309 35.59 10.76 -2.90
N GLU A 310 35.79 11.94 -2.31
CA GLU A 310 36.96 12.79 -2.52
C GLU A 310 38.19 12.35 -1.68
N LYS A 311 38.06 11.31 -0.85
CA LYS A 311 39.09 10.82 0.07
C LYS A 311 39.60 9.44 -0.38
#